data_AF-A0AAD9NZ39-F1
#
_entry.id   AF-A0AAD9NZ39-F1
#
_cell.length_a   1.000
_cell.length_b   1.000
_cell.length_c   1.000
_cell.angle_alpha   90.00
_cell.angle_beta   90.00
_cell.angle_gamma   90.00
#
_symmetry.space_group_name_H-M   'P 1'
#
loop_
_entity.id
_entity.type
_entity.pdbx_description
1 polymer ?
#
loop_
_entity_poly.entity_id
_entity_poly.type
_entity_poly.pdbx_seq_one_letter_code
_entity_poly.pdbx_strand_id
1 'polypeptide(L)'
;MFRTCHALAKHARPYTDYVWLCNVDKRKGLDAGTAYRNDKQARLFTHHIAEVARERIRDDVATAKFLSLISDGSTDLAALEAEMIYIRQAHRRTISVNFAGYVNVERANAPGILDAITTAMSTLGLTTDSGGLAAEACWLRK
;
A
#
# COMPACT_ATOMS: atom_id res chain seq x y z
N MET A 1 1.02 -11.56 -18.30
CA MET A 1 1.92 -10.45 -17.94
C MET A 1 1.46 -9.66 -16.70
N PHE A 2 0.48 -8.72 -16.78
CA PHE A 2 -0.01 -7.99 -15.59
C PHE A 2 -0.59 -8.92 -14.52
N ARG A 3 -1.37 -9.94 -14.92
CA ARG A 3 -1.87 -10.97 -13.99
C ARG A 3 -0.75 -11.77 -13.32
N THR A 4 0.32 -12.06 -14.07
CA THR A 4 1.52 -12.74 -13.56
C THR A 4 2.22 -11.87 -12.52
N CYS A 5 2.39 -10.57 -12.79
CA CYS A 5 2.95 -9.61 -11.82
C CYS A 5 2.08 -9.45 -10.58
N HIS A 6 0.75 -9.36 -10.77
CA HIS A 6 -0.19 -9.31 -9.67
C HIS A 6 -0.11 -10.57 -8.80
N ALA A 7 0.00 -11.76 -9.39
CA ALA A 7 0.17 -13.01 -8.65
C ALA A 7 1.51 -13.03 -7.88
N LEU A 8 2.61 -12.58 -8.51
CA LEU A 8 3.90 -12.45 -7.82
C LEU A 8 3.79 -11.55 -6.58
N ALA A 9 3.19 -10.36 -6.74
CA ALA A 9 2.99 -9.41 -5.65
C ALA A 9 2.09 -9.99 -4.55
N LYS A 10 0.97 -10.63 -4.92
CA LYS A 10 0.02 -11.24 -3.99
C LYS A 10 0.61 -12.39 -3.17
N HIS A 11 1.57 -13.11 -3.74
CA HIS A 11 2.24 -14.24 -3.08
C HIS A 11 3.62 -13.87 -2.50
N ALA A 12 3.95 -12.57 -2.42
CA ALA A 12 5.23 -12.07 -1.92
C ALA A 12 6.45 -12.77 -2.55
N ARG A 13 6.36 -13.08 -3.85
CA ARG A 13 7.45 -13.71 -4.61
C ARG A 13 8.40 -12.65 -5.17
N PRO A 14 9.71 -12.93 -5.23
CA PRO A 14 10.67 -12.00 -5.79
C PRO A 14 10.43 -11.80 -7.30
N TYR A 15 10.77 -10.61 -7.80
CA TYR A 15 10.62 -10.30 -9.23
C TYR A 15 11.48 -11.18 -10.13
N THR A 16 12.53 -11.81 -9.60
CA THR A 16 13.37 -12.79 -10.33
C THR A 16 12.55 -13.97 -10.86
N ASP A 17 11.47 -14.35 -10.17
CA ASP A 17 10.59 -15.45 -10.57
C ASP A 17 9.76 -15.11 -11.82
N TYR A 18 9.65 -13.82 -12.17
CA TYR A 18 8.88 -13.34 -13.30
C TYR A 18 9.41 -13.86 -14.65
N VAL A 19 10.73 -13.89 -14.83
CA VAL A 19 11.36 -14.38 -16.07
C VAL A 19 11.03 -15.85 -16.29
N TRP A 20 11.04 -16.64 -15.20
CA TRP A 20 10.67 -18.05 -15.24
C TRP A 20 9.18 -18.24 -15.54
N LEU A 21 8.29 -17.47 -14.90
CA LEU A 21 6.85 -17.52 -15.19
C LEU A 21 6.53 -17.17 -16.65
N CYS A 22 7.20 -16.17 -17.22
CA CYS A 22 7.05 -15.82 -18.63
C CYS A 22 7.51 -16.94 -19.58
N ASN A 23 8.50 -17.77 -19.20
CA ASN A 23 8.84 -18.97 -19.97
C ASN A 23 7.71 -19.99 -19.97
N VAL A 24 7.11 -20.20 -18.80
CA VAL A 24 5.99 -21.14 -18.63
C VAL A 24 4.80 -20.66 -19.45
N ASP A 25 4.49 -19.37 -19.44
CA ASP A 25 3.44 -18.76 -20.24
C ASP A 25 3.70 -18.92 -21.75
N LYS A 26 4.95 -18.72 -22.19
CA LYS A 26 5.34 -18.97 -23.60
C LYS A 26 5.09 -20.41 -24.03
N ARG A 27 5.40 -21.39 -23.17
CA ARG A 27 5.13 -22.82 -23.45
C ARG A 27 3.63 -23.14 -23.50
N LYS A 28 2.79 -22.36 -22.82
CA LYS A 28 1.33 -22.46 -22.90
C LYS A 28 0.74 -21.77 -24.13
N GLY A 29 1.58 -21.17 -24.99
CA GLY A 29 1.15 -20.43 -26.18
C GLY A 29 0.92 -18.93 -25.97
N LEU A 30 1.25 -18.39 -24.79
CA LEU A 30 1.16 -16.96 -24.48
C LEU A 30 2.54 -16.30 -24.64
N ASP A 31 2.89 -15.90 -25.86
CA ASP A 31 4.15 -15.20 -26.14
C ASP A 31 3.95 -13.67 -26.11
N ALA A 32 4.48 -13.02 -25.09
CA ALA A 32 4.46 -11.56 -24.95
C ALA A 32 5.72 -10.87 -25.53
N GLY A 33 6.58 -11.63 -26.22
CA GLY A 33 7.85 -11.16 -26.74
C GLY A 33 8.93 -11.00 -25.67
N THR A 34 10.15 -10.69 -26.10
CA THR A 34 11.33 -10.61 -25.22
C THR A 34 11.46 -9.24 -24.52
N ALA A 35 10.90 -8.18 -25.10
CA ALA A 35 11.04 -6.81 -24.60
C ALA A 35 10.52 -6.63 -23.17
N TYR A 36 9.44 -7.32 -22.81
CA TYR A 36 8.79 -7.19 -21.51
C TYR A 36 9.16 -8.28 -20.50
N ARG A 37 10.11 -9.16 -20.86
CA ARG A 37 10.53 -10.30 -20.05
C ARG A 37 11.79 -9.97 -19.26
N ASN A 38 11.64 -9.06 -18.30
CA ASN A 38 12.70 -8.74 -17.35
C ASN A 38 12.11 -8.19 -16.05
N ASP A 39 12.93 -8.22 -14.99
CA ASP A 39 12.53 -7.82 -13.64
C ASP A 39 12.19 -6.32 -13.55
N LYS A 40 12.85 -5.47 -14.36
CA LYS A 40 12.58 -4.03 -14.39
C LYS A 40 11.16 -3.75 -14.88
N GLN A 41 10.72 -4.48 -15.90
CA GLN A 41 9.36 -4.40 -16.43
C GLN A 41 8.36 -4.99 -15.44
N ALA A 42 8.68 -6.09 -14.76
CA ALA A 42 7.84 -6.64 -13.69
C ALA A 42 7.56 -5.62 -12.56
N ARG A 43 8.61 -4.89 -12.16
CA ARG A 43 8.50 -3.79 -11.19
C ARG A 43 7.58 -2.67 -11.70
N LEU A 44 7.74 -2.26 -12.96
CA LEU A 44 6.92 -1.22 -13.57
C LEU A 44 5.44 -1.63 -13.65
N PHE A 45 5.15 -2.86 -14.06
CA PHE A 45 3.79 -3.37 -14.09
C PHE A 45 3.17 -3.44 -12.69
N THR A 46 3.95 -3.89 -11.71
CA THR A 46 3.48 -3.95 -10.31
C THR A 46 3.21 -2.55 -9.76
N HIS A 47 4.04 -1.55 -10.12
CA HIS A 47 3.80 -0.15 -9.77
C HIS A 47 2.47 0.36 -10.30
N HIS A 48 2.19 0.19 -11.59
CA HIS A 48 0.92 0.63 -12.18
C HIS A 48 -0.30 -0.14 -11.62
N ILE A 49 -0.15 -1.44 -11.33
CA ILE A 49 -1.19 -2.21 -10.63
C ILE A 49 -1.47 -1.60 -9.25
N ALA A 50 -0.42 -1.21 -8.51
CA ALA A 50 -0.55 -0.58 -7.21
C ALA A 50 -1.17 0.82 -7.29
N GLU A 51 -0.84 1.63 -8.31
CA GLU A 51 -1.47 2.93 -8.55
C GLU A 51 -2.98 2.80 -8.77
N VAL A 52 -3.41 1.90 -9.65
CA VAL A 52 -4.85 1.65 -9.90
C VAL A 52 -5.55 1.13 -8.64
N ALA A 53 -4.87 0.30 -7.83
CA ALA A 53 -5.42 -0.15 -6.56
C ALA A 53 -5.56 1.01 -5.54
N ARG A 54 -4.58 1.91 -5.47
CA ARG A 54 -4.62 3.10 -4.60
C ARG A 54 -5.69 4.09 -5.03
N GLU A 55 -5.89 4.29 -6.33
CA GLU A 55 -6.97 5.10 -6.88
C GLU A 55 -8.34 4.63 -6.39
N ARG A 56 -8.60 3.32 -6.43
CA ARG A 56 -9.86 2.76 -5.92
C ARG A 56 -10.03 2.98 -4.43
N ILE A 57 -8.96 2.81 -3.65
CA ILE A 57 -9.00 3.07 -2.20
C ILE A 57 -9.33 4.55 -1.95
N ARG A 58 -8.74 5.47 -2.71
CA ARG A 58 -9.02 6.91 -2.61
C ARG A 58 -10.48 7.23 -2.93
N ASP A 59 -11.03 6.64 -3.98
CA ASP A 59 -12.45 6.81 -4.33
C ASP A 59 -13.37 6.29 -3.22
N ASP A 60 -13.07 5.10 -2.68
CA ASP A 60 -13.83 4.52 -1.58
C ASP A 60 -13.78 5.43 -0.34
N VAL A 61 -12.58 5.90 0.02
CA VAL A 61 -12.35 6.81 1.15
C VAL A 61 -13.09 8.14 0.95
N ALA A 62 -13.11 8.70 -0.26
CA ALA A 62 -13.83 9.93 -0.56
C ALA A 62 -15.36 9.80 -0.39
N THR A 63 -15.91 8.59 -0.59
CA THR A 63 -17.35 8.33 -0.40
C THR A 63 -17.72 7.92 1.03
N ALA A 64 -16.74 7.61 1.87
CA ALA A 64 -16.97 7.17 3.23
C ALA A 64 -17.38 8.33 4.14
N LYS A 65 -18.46 8.14 4.91
CA LYS A 65 -18.91 9.14 5.91
C LYS A 65 -18.10 9.10 7.19
N PHE A 66 -17.57 7.94 7.53
CA PHE A 66 -16.83 7.70 8.76
C PHE A 66 -15.58 6.89 8.46
N LEU A 67 -14.48 7.34 9.04
CA LEU A 67 -13.17 6.75 8.86
C LEU A 67 -12.50 6.59 10.23
N SER A 68 -11.77 5.50 10.40
CA SER A 68 -10.88 5.29 11.55
C SER A 68 -9.48 4.99 11.03
N LEU A 69 -8.48 5.55 11.69
CA LEU A 69 -7.07 5.36 11.36
C LEU A 69 -6.45 4.42 12.39
N ILE A 70 -5.68 3.45 11.91
CA ILE A 70 -4.91 2.54 12.74
C ILE A 70 -3.46 2.75 12.35
N SER A 71 -2.63 3.07 13.34
CA SER A 71 -1.20 3.29 13.20
C SER A 71 -0.48 2.19 13.97
N ASP A 72 0.44 1.49 13.32
CA ASP A 72 1.23 0.43 13.93
C ASP A 72 2.72 0.68 13.68
N GLY A 73 3.48 0.80 14.76
CA GLY A 73 4.92 1.04 14.74
C GLY A 73 5.69 -0.27 14.66
N SER A 74 6.66 -0.35 13.76
CA SER A 74 7.56 -1.48 13.57
C SER A 74 9.01 -1.00 13.59
N THR A 75 9.85 -1.65 14.37
CA THR A 75 11.29 -1.40 14.39
C THR A 75 12.00 -2.37 13.46
N ASP A 76 12.67 -1.88 12.42
CA ASP A 76 13.50 -2.73 11.56
C ASP A 76 14.86 -3.03 12.21
N LEU A 77 15.50 -4.13 11.80
CA LEU A 77 16.83 -4.55 12.26
C LEU A 77 17.92 -3.48 12.05
N ALA A 78 17.69 -2.53 11.13
CA ALA A 78 18.55 -1.38 10.88
C ALA A 78 18.36 -0.21 11.89
N ALA A 79 17.60 -0.42 12.97
CA ALA A 79 17.26 0.61 13.98
C ALA A 79 16.50 1.82 13.41
N LEU A 80 15.81 1.64 12.27
CA LEU A 80 14.85 2.61 11.76
C LEU A 80 13.47 2.20 12.23
N GLU A 81 12.78 3.13 12.88
CA GLU A 81 11.37 2.97 13.20
C GLU A 81 10.56 3.19 11.93
N ALA A 82 9.48 2.46 11.77
CA ALA A 82 8.59 2.60 10.63
C ALA A 82 7.15 2.54 11.10
N GLU A 83 6.32 3.39 10.51
CA GLU A 83 4.90 3.45 10.83
C GLU A 83 4.09 2.88 9.66
N MET A 84 3.31 1.84 9.95
CA MET A 84 2.32 1.28 9.05
C MET A 84 0.96 1.90 9.35
N ILE A 85 0.31 2.45 8.34
CA ILE A 85 -0.95 3.16 8.50
C ILE A 85 -2.02 2.40 7.72
N TYR A 86 -3.11 2.09 8.43
CA TYR A 86 -4.29 1.47 7.89
C TYR A 86 -5.50 2.38 8.08
N ILE A 87 -6.41 2.30 7.13
CA ILE A 87 -7.67 3.00 7.15
C ILE A 87 -8.78 1.99 7.23
N ARG A 88 -9.63 2.14 8.24
CA ARG A 88 -10.83 1.33 8.41
C ARG A 88 -12.05 2.21 8.18
N GLN A 89 -12.89 1.78 7.25
CA GLN A 89 -14.12 2.46 6.88
C GLN A 89 -15.31 1.49 6.95
N ALA A 90 -16.48 2.05 7.22
CA ALA A 90 -17.75 1.33 7.20
C ALA A 90 -18.62 1.89 6.07
N HIS A 91 -18.79 1.12 5.00
CA HIS A 91 -19.61 1.49 3.85
C HIS A 91 -20.57 0.35 3.50
N ARG A 92 -21.86 0.66 3.28
CA ARG A 92 -22.91 -0.31 2.88
C ARG A 92 -22.97 -1.60 3.73
N ARG A 93 -22.87 -1.46 5.07
CA ARG A 93 -22.89 -2.59 6.04
C ARG A 93 -21.67 -3.52 5.95
N THR A 94 -20.62 -3.12 5.25
CA THR A 94 -19.34 -3.83 5.20
C THR A 94 -18.26 -2.96 5.84
N ILE A 95 -17.43 -3.58 6.67
CA ILE A 95 -16.24 -2.95 7.23
C ILE A 95 -15.06 -3.38 6.37
N SER A 96 -14.35 -2.43 5.80
CA SER A 96 -13.13 -2.68 5.03
C SER A 96 -11.94 -2.01 5.70
N VAL A 97 -10.82 -2.72 5.78
CA VAL A 97 -9.53 -2.18 6.23
C VAL A 97 -8.60 -2.17 5.03
N ASN A 98 -8.14 -0.98 4.66
CA ASN A 98 -7.26 -0.74 3.54
C ASN A 98 -5.91 -0.24 4.04
N PHE A 99 -4.83 -0.71 3.42
CA PHE A 99 -3.50 -0.20 3.68
C PHE A 99 -3.34 1.19 3.05
N ALA A 100 -2.97 2.18 3.87
CA ALA A 100 -2.81 3.56 3.44
C ALA A 100 -1.36 3.88 3.07
N GLY A 101 -0.41 3.41 3.87
CA GLY A 101 1.00 3.70 3.64
C GLY A 101 1.94 3.08 4.65
N TYR A 102 3.22 3.14 4.30
CA TYR A 102 4.36 2.76 5.12
C TYR A 102 5.37 3.90 5.05
N VAL A 103 5.72 4.45 6.20
CA VAL A 103 6.62 5.59 6.30
C VAL A 103 7.75 5.23 7.26
N ASN A 104 8.99 5.33 6.79
CA ASN A 104 10.15 5.22 7.66
C ASN A 104 10.29 6.52 8.47
N VAL A 105 10.43 6.39 9.78
CA VAL A 105 10.58 7.49 10.72
C VAL A 105 11.94 7.35 11.39
N GLU A 106 12.79 8.37 11.28
CA GLU A 106 14.13 8.33 11.90
C GLU A 106 14.07 8.25 13.43
N ARG A 107 12.99 8.78 14.04
CA ARG A 107 12.75 8.74 15.49
C ARG A 107 11.25 8.61 15.78
N ALA A 108 10.86 7.62 16.59
CA ALA A 108 9.49 7.43 17.08
C ALA A 108 9.07 8.47 18.14
N ASN A 109 9.29 9.75 17.86
CA ASN A 109 8.80 10.86 18.67
C ASN A 109 7.39 11.26 18.19
N ALA A 110 6.58 11.81 19.10
CA ALA A 110 5.23 12.29 18.78
C ALA A 110 5.13 13.15 17.50
N PRO A 111 5.99 14.15 17.24
CA PRO A 111 5.94 14.92 16.00
C PRO A 111 6.30 14.09 14.75
N GLY A 112 7.22 13.12 14.88
CA GLY A 112 7.61 12.26 13.74
C GLY A 112 6.49 11.32 13.32
N ILE A 113 5.76 10.77 14.29
CA ILE A 113 4.61 9.90 13.99
C ILE A 113 3.46 10.73 13.40
N LEU A 114 3.20 11.93 13.90
CA LEU A 114 2.19 12.82 13.33
C LEU A 114 2.52 13.20 11.87
N ASP A 115 3.78 13.48 11.57
CA ASP A 115 4.25 13.79 10.22
C ASP A 115 4.09 12.58 9.27
N ALA A 116 4.41 11.38 9.75
CA ALA A 116 4.19 10.14 9.03
C ALA A 116 2.70 9.92 8.71
N ILE A 117 1.82 10.13 9.69
CA ILE A 117 0.37 10.04 9.52
C ILE A 117 -0.12 11.07 8.49
N THR A 118 0.32 12.32 8.61
CA THR A 118 -0.09 13.40 7.70
C THR A 118 0.37 13.13 6.27
N THR A 119 1.57 12.59 6.09
CA THR A 119 2.12 12.19 4.78
C THR A 119 1.32 11.05 4.14
N ALA A 120 0.90 10.05 4.92
CA ALA A 120 0.06 8.98 4.41
C ALA A 120 -1.36 9.46 4.07
N MET A 121 -1.94 10.36 4.87
CA MET A 121 -3.26 10.93 4.61
C MET A 121 -3.26 11.81 3.35
N SER A 122 -2.22 12.63 3.15
CA SER A 122 -2.11 13.49 1.96
C SER A 122 -2.00 12.67 0.67
N THR A 123 -1.32 11.52 0.71
CA THR A 123 -1.25 10.56 -0.41
C THR A 123 -2.63 10.05 -0.83
N LEU A 124 -3.56 9.96 0.12
CA LEU A 124 -4.95 9.54 -0.13
C LEU A 124 -5.89 10.70 -0.48
N GLY A 125 -5.38 11.93 -0.57
CA GLY A 125 -6.18 13.11 -0.87
C GLY A 125 -7.05 13.60 0.28
N LEU A 126 -6.76 13.15 1.52
CA LEU A 126 -7.38 13.70 2.72
C LEU A 126 -6.53 14.88 3.20
N THR A 127 -6.97 16.10 2.92
CA THR A 127 -6.33 17.32 3.45
C THR A 127 -6.93 17.68 4.80
N THR A 128 -6.06 17.99 5.76
CA THR A 128 -6.48 18.42 7.10
C THR A 128 -6.86 19.89 7.07
N ASP A 129 -8.01 20.20 6.49
CA ASP A 129 -8.55 21.56 6.45
C ASP A 129 -9.19 21.85 7.83
N SER A 130 -8.38 22.29 8.81
CA SER A 130 -8.76 23.01 10.07
C SER A 130 -10.12 22.68 10.74
N GLY A 131 -10.58 21.44 10.62
CA GLY A 131 -11.96 21.06 10.89
C GLY A 131 -12.07 19.56 11.17
N GLY A 132 -11.42 19.12 12.25
CA GLY A 132 -11.83 17.97 13.05
C GLY A 132 -12.02 16.64 12.31
N LEU A 133 -10.95 16.04 11.80
CA LEU A 133 -10.86 14.58 11.81
C LEU A 133 -10.53 14.18 13.26
N ALA A 134 -11.55 13.79 14.02
CA ALA A 134 -11.38 13.17 15.33
C ALA A 134 -10.78 11.76 15.13
N ALA A 135 -9.48 11.71 14.86
CA ALA A 135 -8.72 10.47 14.90
C ALA A 135 -8.48 10.13 16.38
N GLU A 136 -9.34 9.30 16.96
CA GLU A 136 -8.97 8.56 18.17
C GLU A 136 -7.86 7.58 17.80
N ALA A 137 -6.61 8.04 17.90
CA ALA A 137 -5.45 7.16 17.90
C ALA A 137 -5.48 6.34 19.20
N CYS A 138 -6.03 5.13 19.15
CA CYS A 138 -5.94 4.18 20.24
C CYS A 138 -4.50 3.65 20.29
N TRP A 139 -3.65 4.34 21.05
CA TRP A 139 -2.28 3.92 21.31
C TRP A 139 -2.29 2.68 22.21
N LEU A 140 -2.25 1.49 21.62
CA LEU A 140 -1.94 0.25 22.32
C LEU A 140 -0.44 0.22 22.63
N ARG A 141 -0.02 0.94 23.68
CA ARG A 141 1.24 0.64 24.35
C ARG A 141 1.05 -0.60 25.21
N LYS A 142 1.80 -1.67 24.91
CA LYS A 142 2.07 -2.74 25.87
C LYS A 142 3.03 -2.26 26.94
#